data_AF-A0A932HBD4-F1
#
_entry.id   AF-A0A932HBD4-F1
#
_cell.length_a   1.000
_cell.length_b   1.000
_cell.length_c   1.000
_cell.angle_alpha   90.00
_cell.angle_beta   90.00
_cell.angle_gamma   90.00
#
_symmetry.space_group_name_H-M   'P 1'
#
loop_
_entity.id
_entity.type
_entity.pdbx_description
1 polymer ?
#
loop_
_entity_poly.entity_id
_entity_poly.type
_entity_poly.pdbx_seq_one_letter_code
_entity_poly.pdbx_strand_id
1 'polypeptide(L)'
;MEALAHLNRLQQERDKLDHRHALLELRAPENGIVKDLATHTPGTVVAPGTVLATVVPRDEPLQAEVWVSNLDSGFVEVGHIARVKVAAYPFQKYGVLEGRVTHIGVDSSERAAGNAAGSRPLQDAAYRALIALEAQHLDR
;
A
#
# COMPACT_ATOMS: atom_id res chain seq x y z
N MET A 1 1.06 -18.05 -50.36
CA MET A 1 0.26 -17.90 -49.13
C MET A 1 0.83 -18.70 -47.95
N GLU A 2 1.34 -19.92 -48.16
CA GLU A 2 1.86 -20.78 -47.07
C GLU A 2 3.14 -20.25 -46.39
N ALA A 3 4.06 -19.63 -47.14
CA ALA A 3 5.31 -19.10 -46.59
C ALA A 3 5.11 -17.96 -45.55
N LEU A 4 4.09 -17.11 -45.76
CA LEU A 4 3.72 -16.06 -44.79
C LEU A 4 3.10 -16.65 -43.52
N ALA A 5 2.30 -17.72 -43.66
CA ALA A 5 1.74 -18.43 -42.51
C ALA A 5 2.83 -19.14 -41.69
N HIS A 6 3.87 -19.66 -42.36
CA HIS A 6 5.01 -20.29 -41.69
C HIS A 6 5.87 -19.27 -40.94
N LEU A 7 6.12 -18.09 -41.53
CA LEU A 7 6.81 -16.99 -40.87
C LEU A 7 6.05 -16.52 -39.62
N ASN A 8 4.73 -16.31 -39.73
CA ASN A 8 3.91 -15.92 -38.58
C ASN A 8 3.94 -16.97 -37.46
N ARG A 9 3.90 -18.27 -37.80
CA ARG A 9 3.99 -19.34 -36.80
C ARG A 9 5.33 -19.33 -36.05
N LEU A 10 6.44 -19.18 -36.78
CA LEU A 10 7.77 -19.11 -36.18
C LEU A 10 7.95 -17.86 -35.32
N GLN A 11 7.37 -16.72 -35.72
CA GLN A 11 7.36 -15.51 -34.91
C GLN A 11 6.57 -15.70 -33.62
N GLN A 12 5.36 -16.27 -33.69
CA GLN A 12 4.57 -16.58 -32.49
C GLN A 12 5.29 -17.56 -31.55
N GLU A 13 6.00 -18.55 -32.09
CA GLU A 13 6.77 -19.49 -31.29
C GLU A 13 7.94 -18.80 -30.58
N ARG A 14 8.63 -17.90 -31.28
CA ARG A 14 9.68 -17.06 -30.70
C ARG A 14 9.12 -16.16 -29.59
N ASP A 15 8.05 -15.42 -29.84
CA ASP A 15 7.45 -14.51 -28.86
C ASP A 15 7.00 -15.27 -27.60
N LYS A 16 6.50 -16.49 -27.77
CA LYS A 16 6.13 -17.37 -26.65
C LYS A 16 7.35 -17.81 -25.82
N LEU A 17 8.48 -18.10 -26.46
CA LEU A 17 9.72 -18.46 -25.78
C LEU A 17 10.33 -17.24 -25.07
N ASP A 18 10.34 -16.08 -25.72
CA ASP A 18 10.83 -14.82 -25.15
C ASP A 18 9.98 -14.42 -23.93
N HIS A 19 8.66 -14.56 -23.99
CA HIS A 19 7.78 -14.32 -22.85
C HIS A 19 8.04 -15.29 -21.69
N ARG A 20 8.26 -16.58 -21.97
CA ARG A 20 8.62 -17.57 -20.95
C ARG A 20 9.95 -17.25 -20.28
N HIS A 21 10.94 -16.82 -21.05
CA HIS A 21 12.23 -16.39 -20.50
C HIS A 21 12.09 -15.16 -19.61
N ALA A 22 11.28 -14.17 -20.02
CA ALA A 22 11.04 -12.98 -19.20
C ALA A 22 10.40 -13.31 -17.84
N LEU A 23 9.59 -14.37 -17.75
CA LEU A 23 8.97 -14.82 -16.50
C LEU A 23 9.94 -15.57 -15.56
N LEU A 24 11.13 -15.97 -16.03
CA LEU A 24 12.16 -16.59 -15.20
C LEU A 24 12.91 -15.55 -14.35
N GLU A 25 12.92 -14.29 -14.78
CA GLU A 25 13.53 -13.18 -14.06
C GLU A 25 12.46 -12.30 -13.42
N LEU A 26 12.36 -12.35 -12.09
CA LEU A 26 11.50 -11.42 -11.38
C LEU A 26 12.18 -10.05 -11.27
N ARG A 27 11.63 -9.05 -11.97
CA ARG A 27 12.09 -7.66 -11.90
C ARG A 27 11.10 -6.82 -11.11
N ALA A 28 11.61 -5.86 -10.33
CA ALA A 28 10.76 -4.88 -9.66
C ALA A 28 10.09 -3.98 -10.72
N PRO A 29 8.78 -3.68 -10.60
CA PRO A 29 8.09 -2.83 -11.55
C PRO A 29 8.51 -1.36 -11.46
N GLU A 30 8.92 -0.91 -10.27
CA GLU A 30 9.20 0.48 -9.92
C GLU A 30 10.51 0.55 -9.11
N ASN A 31 11.21 1.69 -9.17
CA ASN A 31 12.38 1.92 -8.33
C ASN A 31 11.94 2.11 -6.87
N GLY A 32 12.55 1.36 -5.96
CA GLY A 32 12.14 1.39 -4.55
C GLY A 32 13.14 0.73 -3.62
N ILE A 33 12.77 0.68 -2.35
CA ILE A 33 13.51 0.01 -1.28
C ILE A 33 12.86 -1.35 -1.03
N VAL A 34 13.66 -2.41 -0.99
CA VAL A 34 13.17 -3.74 -0.60
C VAL A 34 12.92 -3.73 0.91
N LYS A 35 11.65 -3.77 1.32
CA LYS A 35 11.23 -3.82 2.73
C LYS A 35 11.36 -5.23 3.31
N ASP A 36 10.97 -6.22 2.52
CA ASP A 36 10.98 -7.63 2.95
C ASP A 36 11.31 -8.54 1.78
N LEU A 37 12.01 -9.65 2.06
CA LEU A 37 12.41 -10.66 1.10
C LEU A 37 12.06 -12.03 1.69
N ALA A 38 11.08 -12.71 1.11
CA ALA A 38 10.56 -13.96 1.64
C ALA A 38 11.55 -15.14 1.56
N THR A 39 12.64 -15.00 0.80
CA THR A 39 13.61 -16.09 0.60
C THR A 39 15.02 -15.55 0.54
N HIS A 40 15.85 -15.99 1.49
CA HIS A 40 17.25 -15.59 1.60
C HIS A 40 18.22 -16.66 1.05
N THR A 41 17.71 -17.87 0.74
CA THR A 41 18.54 -19.04 0.42
C THR A 41 18.44 -19.42 -1.06
N PRO A 42 19.57 -19.60 -1.77
CA PRO A 42 19.56 -20.11 -3.13
C PRO A 42 18.96 -21.53 -3.19
N GLY A 43 18.07 -21.78 -4.15
CA GLY A 43 17.51 -23.12 -4.41
C GLY A 43 16.21 -23.46 -3.65
N THR A 44 15.62 -22.52 -2.91
CA THR A 44 14.30 -22.71 -2.31
C THR A 44 13.21 -22.75 -3.40
N VAL A 45 12.33 -23.75 -3.32
CA VAL A 45 11.17 -23.88 -4.20
C VAL A 45 10.04 -22.99 -3.66
N VAL A 46 9.52 -22.12 -4.51
CA VAL A 46 8.43 -21.19 -4.17
C VAL A 46 7.15 -21.60 -4.89
N ALA A 47 6.01 -21.52 -4.19
CA ALA A 47 4.73 -21.83 -4.80
C ALA A 47 4.28 -20.66 -5.71
N PRO A 48 3.51 -20.94 -6.77
CA PRO A 48 2.88 -19.88 -7.55
C PRO A 48 2.01 -18.99 -6.66
N GLY A 49 2.19 -17.67 -6.77
CA GLY A 49 1.46 -16.69 -5.97
C GLY A 49 2.10 -16.33 -4.63
N THR A 50 3.23 -16.94 -4.26
CA THR A 50 4.00 -16.50 -3.08
C THR A 50 4.62 -15.12 -3.34
N VAL A 51 4.42 -14.19 -2.41
CA VAL A 51 5.09 -12.88 -2.42
C VAL A 51 6.57 -13.10 -2.12
N LEU A 52 7.45 -12.79 -3.07
CA LEU A 52 8.89 -13.01 -2.95
C LEU A 52 9.63 -11.82 -2.36
N ALA A 53 9.21 -10.60 -2.74
CA ALA A 53 9.77 -9.38 -2.23
C ALA A 53 8.67 -8.32 -2.10
N THR A 54 8.74 -7.51 -1.06
CA THR A 54 7.92 -6.31 -0.92
C THR A 54 8.80 -5.10 -1.21
N VAL A 55 8.52 -4.40 -2.31
CA VAL A 55 9.24 -3.19 -2.70
C VAL A 55 8.37 -1.99 -2.34
N VAL A 56 8.95 -1.03 -1.62
CA VAL A 56 8.35 0.26 -1.29
C VAL A 56 8.89 1.30 -2.27
N PRO A 57 8.07 1.89 -3.15
CA PRO A 57 8.51 2.91 -4.09
C PRO A 57 9.13 4.11 -3.37
N ARG A 58 10.16 4.71 -3.96
CA ARG A 58 10.83 5.88 -3.36
C ARG A 58 10.00 7.17 -3.49
N ASP A 59 9.25 7.30 -4.56
CA ASP A 59 8.57 8.54 -4.95
C ASP A 59 7.09 8.57 -4.55
N GLU A 60 6.65 7.68 -3.65
CA GLU A 60 5.26 7.65 -3.21
C GLU A 60 5.00 8.72 -2.14
N PRO A 61 3.98 9.59 -2.32
CA PRO A 61 3.63 10.57 -1.30
C PRO A 61 3.20 9.86 -0.02
N LEU A 62 3.74 10.30 1.13
CA LEU A 62 3.37 9.72 2.42
C LEU A 62 1.87 9.94 2.68
N GLN A 63 1.18 8.86 2.99
CA GLN A 63 -0.22 8.88 3.37
C GLN A 63 -0.36 8.39 4.80
N ALA A 64 -1.06 9.15 5.62
CA ALA A 64 -1.43 8.74 6.96
C ALA A 64 -2.83 8.12 6.92
N GLU A 65 -2.92 6.86 7.34
CA GLU A 65 -4.19 6.18 7.57
C GLU A 65 -4.65 6.45 9.01
N VAL A 66 -5.82 7.09 9.15
CA VAL A 66 -6.40 7.41 10.45
C VAL A 66 -7.81 6.85 10.57
N TRP A 67 -8.20 6.52 11.79
CA TRP A 67 -9.53 6.03 12.12
C TRP A 67 -10.32 7.17 12.76
N VAL A 68 -11.46 7.51 12.16
CA VAL A 68 -12.36 8.57 12.61
C VAL A 68 -13.62 7.93 13.18
N SER A 69 -14.03 8.31 14.39
CA SER A 69 -15.27 7.80 15.01
C SER A 69 -16.51 8.22 14.23
N ASN A 70 -17.59 7.45 14.28
CA ASN A 70 -18.82 7.73 13.55
C ASN A 70 -19.41 9.12 13.86
N LEU A 71 -19.33 9.57 15.12
CA LEU A 71 -19.80 10.89 15.52
C LEU A 71 -19.03 12.04 14.84
N ASP A 72 -17.74 11.83 14.57
CA ASP A 72 -16.85 12.83 13.98
C ASP A 72 -16.80 12.72 12.45
N SER A 73 -17.17 11.56 11.87
CA SER A 73 -17.13 11.31 10.43
C SER A 73 -17.98 12.28 9.61
N GLY A 74 -19.09 12.77 10.16
CA GLY A 74 -19.95 13.77 9.52
C GLY A 74 -19.36 15.18 9.47
N PHE A 75 -18.26 15.45 10.20
CA PHE A 75 -17.56 16.74 10.21
C PHE A 75 -16.25 16.72 9.41
N VAL A 76 -15.81 15.56 8.96
CA VAL A 76 -14.61 15.41 8.15
C VAL A 76 -15.02 15.34 6.68
N GLU A 77 -14.47 16.23 5.86
CA GLU A 77 -14.70 16.26 4.42
C GLU A 77 -13.38 16.12 3.66
N VAL A 78 -13.45 15.57 2.46
CA VAL A 78 -12.32 15.53 1.54
C VAL A 78 -11.88 16.96 1.22
N GLY A 79 -10.61 17.25 1.41
CA GLY A 79 -10.04 18.58 1.22
C GLY A 79 -9.72 19.33 2.51
N HIS A 80 -10.17 18.87 3.67
CA HIS A 80 -9.83 19.48 4.95
C HIS A 80 -8.33 19.37 5.26
N ILE A 81 -7.78 20.45 5.83
CA ILE A 81 -6.40 20.48 6.33
C ILE A 81 -6.36 19.71 7.64
N ALA A 82 -5.54 18.67 7.68
CA ALA A 82 -5.29 17.84 8.85
C ALA A 82 -3.87 18.09 9.36
N ARG A 83 -3.73 18.23 10.69
CA ARG A 83 -2.43 18.35 11.36
C ARG A 83 -2.14 17.05 12.10
N VAL A 84 -1.21 16.27 11.57
CA VAL A 84 -0.87 14.94 12.08
C VAL A 84 0.28 15.05 13.08
N LYS A 85 0.05 14.55 14.30
CA LYS A 85 1.05 14.45 15.37
C LYS A 85 1.53 13.00 15.46
N VAL A 86 2.82 12.78 15.20
CA VAL A 86 3.40 11.43 15.24
C VAL A 86 3.75 11.07 16.68
N ALA A 87 3.16 10.02 17.26
CA ALA A 87 3.43 9.63 18.65
C ALA A 87 4.86 9.12 18.88
N ALA A 88 5.51 8.55 17.84
CA ALA A 88 6.87 8.05 17.92
C ALA A 88 7.94 9.14 18.09
N TYR A 89 7.62 10.40 17.77
CA TYR A 89 8.55 11.54 17.85
C TYR A 89 7.91 12.71 18.61
N PRO A 90 8.55 13.27 19.65
CA PRO A 90 7.96 14.40 20.38
C PRO A 90 7.67 15.61 19.49
N PHE A 91 6.39 15.94 19.31
CA PHE A 91 5.95 17.06 18.46
C PHE A 91 6.53 18.42 18.87
N GLN A 92 6.93 18.59 20.14
CA GLN A 92 7.57 19.82 20.63
C GLN A 92 8.92 20.08 19.97
N LYS A 93 9.61 19.02 19.54
CA LYS A 93 10.93 19.11 18.88
C LYS A 93 10.84 19.05 17.37
N TYR A 94 9.90 18.28 16.84
CA TYR A 94 9.83 18.00 15.40
C TYR A 94 8.63 18.61 14.68
N GLY A 95 7.78 19.35 15.39
CA GLY A 95 6.60 19.99 14.81
C GLY A 95 5.46 19.01 14.54
N VAL A 96 4.58 19.40 13.61
CA VAL A 96 3.44 18.60 13.14
C VAL A 96 3.50 18.52 11.63
N LEU A 97 3.05 17.40 11.06
CA LEU A 97 2.91 17.29 9.62
C LEU A 97 1.58 17.88 9.20
N GLU A 98 1.61 18.75 8.22
CA GLU A 98 0.41 19.22 7.56
C GLU A 98 0.07 18.26 6.42
N GLY A 99 -1.21 17.95 6.30
CA GLY A 99 -1.74 17.08 5.27
C GLY A 99 -3.16 17.44 4.92
N ARG A 100 -3.68 16.81 3.87
CA ARG A 100 -5.04 16.99 3.40
C ARG A 100 -5.77 15.68 3.37
N VAL A 101 -7.02 15.67 3.85
CA VAL A 101 -7.88 14.50 3.71
C VAL A 101 -8.16 14.27 2.23
N THR A 102 -7.69 13.15 1.68
CA THR A 102 -7.90 12.78 0.27
C THR A 102 -9.03 11.80 0.10
N HIS A 103 -9.25 10.95 1.10
CA HIS A 103 -10.26 9.91 1.02
C HIS A 103 -10.89 9.64 2.38
N ILE A 104 -12.19 9.41 2.38
CA ILE A 104 -12.95 8.97 3.55
C ILE A 104 -13.64 7.69 3.11
N GLY A 105 -13.24 6.58 3.71
CA GLY A 105 -13.86 5.29 3.51
C GLY A 105 -15.31 5.36 3.94
N VAL A 106 -16.21 4.96 3.06
CA VAL A 106 -17.65 4.82 3.34
C VAL A 106 -17.96 3.56 4.14
N ASP A 107 -16.95 2.71 4.36
CA ASP A 107 -17.08 1.43 5.02
C ASP A 107 -16.84 1.58 6.53
N SER A 108 -17.89 1.33 7.32
CA SER A 108 -17.82 1.29 8.77
C SER A 108 -17.19 -0.04 9.18
N SER A 109 -15.89 -0.04 9.44
CA SER A 109 -15.23 -1.22 9.99
C SER A 109 -15.44 -1.24 11.50
N GLU A 110 -15.98 -2.33 12.03
CA GLU A 110 -15.99 -2.56 13.47
C GLU A 110 -14.52 -2.64 13.91
N ARG A 111 -14.10 -1.68 14.74
CA ARG A 111 -12.79 -1.75 15.36
C ARG A 111 -12.85 -2.95 16.30
N ALA A 112 -12.40 -4.11 15.82
CA ALA A 112 -12.28 -5.32 16.61
C ALA A 112 -11.19 -5.11 17.67
N ALA A 113 -11.54 -4.37 18.72
CA ALA A 113 -10.79 -4.31 19.95
C ALA A 113 -10.91 -5.69 20.59
N GLY A 114 -9.78 -6.39 20.68
CA GLY A 114 -9.71 -7.74 21.19
C GLY A 114 -10.39 -7.88 22.56
N ASN A 115 -11.15 -8.98 22.70
CA ASN A 115 -11.66 -9.59 23.93
C ASN A 115 -11.51 -8.76 25.22
N ALA A 116 -12.57 -8.06 25.59
CA ALA A 116 -12.86 -7.73 26.98
C ALA A 116 -14.33 -8.08 27.27
N ALA A 117 -14.52 -9.08 28.12
CA ALA A 117 -15.81 -9.60 28.50
C ALA A 117 -16.66 -8.54 29.24
N GLY A 118 -17.93 -8.43 28.84
CA GLY A 118 -18.98 -7.93 29.72
C GLY A 118 -19.19 -6.41 29.73
N SER A 119 -19.57 -5.84 28.59
CA SER A 119 -20.40 -4.63 28.47
C SER A 119 -20.88 -4.58 27.02
N ARG A 120 -22.17 -4.31 26.76
CA ARG A 120 -22.67 -4.14 25.39
C ARG A 120 -21.75 -3.16 24.64
N PRO A 121 -21.11 -3.56 23.53
CA PRO A 121 -20.34 -2.59 22.78
C PRO A 121 -21.35 -1.63 22.18
N LEU A 122 -21.31 -0.37 22.62
CA LEU A 122 -21.76 0.73 21.77
C LEU A 122 -20.91 0.56 20.51
N GLN A 123 -21.55 0.18 19.41
CA GLN A 123 -20.88 -0.04 18.13
C GLN A 123 -20.27 1.29 17.70
N ASP A 124 -19.01 1.51 18.08
CA ASP A 124 -18.26 2.68 17.71
C ASP A 124 -17.71 2.41 16.31
N ALA A 125 -18.62 2.51 15.33
CA ALA A 125 -18.26 2.43 13.92
C ALA A 125 -17.14 3.44 13.66
N ALA A 126 -16.01 2.95 13.18
CA ALA A 126 -14.88 3.79 12.82
C ALA A 126 -14.73 3.78 11.31
N TYR A 127 -14.62 4.98 10.73
CA TYR A 127 -14.36 5.16 9.32
C TYR A 127 -12.86 5.38 9.11
N ARG A 128 -12.32 4.73 8.09
CA ARG A 128 -10.93 4.91 7.68
C ARG A 128 -10.83 6.16 6.82
N ALA A 129 -10.03 7.14 7.24
CA ALA A 129 -9.69 8.29 6.41
C ALA A 129 -8.20 8.24 6.00
N LEU A 130 -7.94 8.59 4.74
CA LEU A 130 -6.60 8.75 4.20
C LEU A 130 -6.27 10.25 4.14
N ILE A 131 -5.14 10.60 4.73
CA ILE A 131 -4.60 11.95 4.72
C ILE A 131 -3.31 11.93 3.92
N ALA A 132 -3.27 12.61 2.78
CA ALA A 132 -2.03 12.83 2.06
C ALA A 132 -1.22 13.90 2.79
N LEU A 133 0.02 13.59 3.14
CA LEU A 133 0.91 14.52 3.83
C LEU A 133 1.60 15.41 2.78
N GLU A 134 1.58 16.73 3.00
CA GLU A 134 2.22 17.69 2.10
C GLU A 134 3.74 17.71 2.30
N ALA A 135 4.21 17.32 3.49
CA ALA A 135 5.62 17.18 3.82
C ALA A 135 6.01 15.71 4.02
N GLN A 136 7.09 15.29 3.35
CA GLN A 136 7.68 13.95 3.49
C GLN A 136 8.75 13.87 4.58
N HIS A 137 9.08 15.00 5.22
CA HIS A 137 10.06 15.09 6.30
C HIS A 137 9.51 15.93 7.45
N LEU A 138 9.92 15.59 8.67
CA LEU A 138 9.85 16.51 9.81
C LEU A 138 10.99 17.52 9.63
N ASP A 139 10.69 18.81 9.68
CA ASP A 139 11.73 19.84 9.73
C ASP A 139 12.55 19.69 11.03
N ARG A 140 13.87 19.87 10.88
CA ARG A 140 14.89 19.72 11.92
C ARG A 140 15.21 21.06 12.59
#